data_AF-A0A920ND67-F1
#
_entry.id   AF-A0A920ND67-F1
#
_cell.length_a   1.000
_cell.length_b   1.000
_cell.length_c   1.000
_cell.angle_alpha   90.00
_cell.angle_beta   90.00
_cell.angle_gamma   90.00
#
_symmetry.space_group_name_H-M   'P 1'
#
loop_
_entity.id
_entity.type
_entity.pdbx_description
1 polymer ?
#
loop_
_entity_poly.entity_id
_entity_poly.type
_entity_poly.pdbx_seq_one_letter_code
_entity_poly.pdbx_strand_id
1 'polypeptide(L)'
;MIMAMGIAAGEICIFNGVYPWALYSILPWEADYQPYTWSHVISQTQLLFFSALAFALLMVSGLYPPELKSVNLDVDWIYRKIGMNFLRVLQRLLESLWKIFVKSLHDIQNTILRQTKVLSAPNGVMARTWSTSTGTSWMLAILAILLAILFFS
;
A
#
# COMPACT_ATOMS: atom_id res chain seq x y z
N MET A 1 21.88 -2.49 2.38
CA MET A 1 22.23 -1.10 2.00
C MET A 1 23.24 -1.08 0.86
N ILE A 2 24.42 -1.67 1.02
CA ILE A 2 25.48 -1.63 -0.01
C ILE A 2 25.04 -2.20 -1.36
N MET A 3 24.35 -3.35 -1.38
CA MET A 3 23.82 -3.90 -2.65
C MET A 3 22.78 -2.98 -3.31
N ALA A 4 21.84 -2.42 -2.54
CA ALA A 4 20.83 -1.51 -3.08
C ALA A 4 21.45 -0.21 -3.62
N MET A 5 22.44 0.35 -2.92
CA MET A 5 23.19 1.52 -3.39
C MET A 5 24.05 1.19 -4.61
N GLY A 6 24.68 0.00 -4.64
CA GLY A 6 25.46 -0.47 -5.77
C GLY A 6 24.61 -0.67 -7.03
N ILE A 7 23.41 -1.22 -6.89
CA ILE A 7 22.44 -1.36 -7.97
C ILE A 7 21.98 0.01 -8.46
N ALA A 8 21.55 0.91 -7.58
CA ALA A 8 21.11 2.25 -7.97
C ALA A 8 22.22 3.05 -8.65
N ALA A 9 23.44 3.05 -8.09
CA ALA A 9 24.58 3.74 -8.67
C ALA A 9 25.03 3.11 -9.99
N GLY A 10 25.10 1.77 -10.06
CA GLY A 10 25.55 1.04 -11.24
C GLY A 10 24.55 1.06 -12.39
N GLU A 11 23.34 0.56 -12.14
CA GLU A 11 22.34 0.34 -13.19
C GLU A 11 21.62 1.61 -13.60
N ILE A 12 21.48 2.61 -12.73
CA ILE A 12 20.73 3.83 -13.05
C ILE A 12 21.68 4.99 -13.36
N CYS A 13 22.70 5.24 -12.53
CA CYS A 13 23.57 6.40 -12.73
C CYS A 13 24.68 6.16 -13.74
N ILE A 14 25.47 5.09 -13.58
CA ILE A 14 26.59 4.80 -14.50
C ILE A 14 26.06 4.41 -15.87
N PHE A 15 25.05 3.54 -15.93
CA PHE A 15 24.45 3.13 -17.20
C PHE A 15 23.84 4.32 -17.98
N ASN A 16 23.02 5.18 -17.36
CA ASN A 16 22.50 6.36 -18.06
C ASN A 16 23.58 7.38 -18.39
N GLY A 17 24.64 7.47 -17.59
CA GLY A 17 25.81 8.29 -17.92
C GLY A 17 26.45 7.81 -19.22
N VAL A 18 26.82 6.53 -19.29
CA VAL A 18 27.51 5.96 -20.46
C VAL A 18 26.59 5.85 -21.69
N TYR A 19 25.31 5.53 -21.48
CA TYR A 19 24.31 5.24 -22.51
C TYR A 19 23.03 6.08 -22.30
N PRO A 20 23.09 7.42 -22.47
CA PRO A 20 21.94 8.30 -22.21
C PRO A 20 20.78 8.08 -23.19
N TRP A 21 21.06 7.50 -24.35
CA TRP A 21 20.07 7.33 -25.40
C TRP A 21 19.00 6.27 -25.10
N ALA A 22 19.27 5.33 -24.17
CA ALA A 22 18.22 4.47 -23.62
C ALA A 22 17.06 5.29 -23.04
N LEU A 23 17.39 6.34 -22.27
CA LEU A 23 16.38 7.22 -21.69
C LEU A 23 15.72 8.13 -22.74
N TYR A 24 16.51 8.66 -23.68
CA TYR A 24 15.98 9.57 -24.71
C TYR A 24 15.01 8.88 -25.66
N SER A 25 15.17 7.58 -25.91
CA SER A 25 14.23 6.81 -26.73
C SER A 25 12.82 6.69 -26.13
N ILE A 26 12.68 6.88 -24.81
CA ILE A 26 11.41 6.77 -24.07
C ILE A 26 10.72 8.15 -23.99
N LEU A 27 11.42 9.24 -24.32
CA LEU A 27 10.84 10.57 -24.23
C LEU A 27 9.71 10.74 -25.27
N PRO A 28 8.58 11.37 -24.89
CA PRO A 28 7.47 11.63 -25.81
C PRO A 28 7.81 12.59 -26.96
N TRP A 29 8.90 13.34 -26.82
CA TRP A 29 9.35 14.39 -27.75
C TRP A 29 10.80 14.12 -28.14
N GLU A 30 11.16 14.46 -29.38
CA GLU A 30 12.53 14.30 -29.87
C GLU A 30 13.49 15.19 -29.08
N ALA A 31 14.46 14.54 -28.43
CA ALA A 31 15.54 15.21 -27.72
C ALA A 31 16.82 15.14 -28.57
N ASP A 32 17.04 16.13 -29.44
CA ASP A 32 18.30 16.31 -30.16
C ASP A 32 19.34 16.98 -29.25
N TYR A 33 19.75 16.27 -28.20
CA TYR A 33 20.78 16.71 -27.28
C TYR A 33 21.99 15.76 -27.35
N GLN A 34 23.17 16.35 -27.57
CA GLN A 34 24.45 15.64 -27.61
C GLN A 34 25.19 15.87 -26.27
N PRO A 35 25.09 14.96 -25.29
CA PRO A 35 25.70 15.16 -23.96
C PRO A 35 27.23 15.16 -23.97
N TYR A 36 27.85 14.46 -24.92
CA TYR A 36 29.31 14.27 -24.99
C TYR A 36 29.96 15.01 -26.15
N THR A 37 29.82 16.34 -26.17
CA THR A 37 30.59 17.18 -27.10
C THR A 37 31.99 17.48 -26.56
N TRP A 38 32.93 17.78 -27.45
CA TRP A 38 34.29 18.19 -27.08
C TRP A 38 34.30 19.37 -26.10
N SER A 39 33.47 20.39 -26.34
CA SER A 39 33.39 21.57 -25.47
C SER A 39 32.87 21.21 -24.07
N HIS A 40 31.83 20.39 -23.96
CA HIS A 40 31.30 19.95 -22.68
C HIS A 40 32.32 19.13 -21.90
N VAL A 41 32.96 18.14 -22.52
CA VAL A 41 33.92 17.28 -21.80
C VAL A 41 35.13 18.09 -21.33
N ILE A 42 35.73 18.89 -22.22
CA ILE A 42 36.93 19.66 -21.89
C ILE A 42 36.65 20.68 -20.77
N SER A 43 35.55 21.43 -20.86
CA SER A 43 35.22 22.43 -19.85
C SER A 43 34.97 21.81 -18.47
N GLN A 44 34.26 20.68 -18.41
CA GLN A 44 34.01 19.98 -17.14
C GLN A 44 35.29 19.39 -16.56
N THR A 45 36.15 18.78 -17.39
CA THR A 45 37.44 18.26 -16.93
C THR A 45 38.36 19.37 -16.44
N GLN A 46 38.41 20.51 -17.13
CA GLN A 46 39.18 21.68 -16.70
C GLN A 46 38.69 22.19 -15.34
N LEU A 47 37.37 22.34 -15.16
CA LEU A 47 36.78 22.79 -13.90
C LEU A 47 37.15 21.85 -12.75
N LEU A 48 37.00 20.54 -12.94
CA LEU A 48 37.36 19.54 -11.94
C LEU A 48 38.86 19.55 -11.63
N PHE A 49 39.71 19.66 -12.66
CA PHE A 49 41.16 19.73 -12.50
C PHE A 49 41.59 20.95 -11.70
N PHE A 50 41.09 22.15 -12.05
CA PHE A 50 41.43 23.37 -11.34
C PHE A 50 40.84 23.42 -9.93
N SER A 51 39.66 22.85 -9.70
CA SER A 51 39.10 22.68 -8.36
C SER A 51 39.99 21.80 -7.49
N ALA A 52 40.37 20.61 -7.99
CA ALA A 52 41.28 19.71 -7.30
C ALA A 52 42.65 20.36 -7.03
N LEU A 53 43.20 21.10 -8.00
CA LEU A 53 44.44 21.85 -7.85
C LEU A 53 44.32 22.93 -6.76
N ALA A 54 43.22 23.68 -6.72
CA ALA A 54 43.00 24.71 -5.70
C ALA A 54 42.98 24.10 -4.29
N PHE A 55 42.28 22.98 -4.09
CA PHE A 55 42.28 22.27 -2.81
C PHE A 55 43.66 21.69 -2.47
N ALA A 56 44.37 21.10 -3.44
CA ALA A 56 45.71 20.58 -3.24
C ALA A 56 46.70 21.69 -2.81
N LEU A 57 46.64 22.86 -3.45
CA LEU A 57 47.44 24.02 -3.07
C LEU A 57 47.08 24.55 -1.68
N LEU A 58 45.79 24.59 -1.31
CA LEU A 58 45.34 24.96 0.04
C LEU A 58 45.87 23.98 1.10
N MET A 59 45.88 22.68 0.81
CA MET A 59 46.43 21.66 1.70
C MET A 59 47.96 21.81 1.84
N VAL A 60 48.69 21.97 0.74
CA VAL A 60 50.16 22.11 0.75
C VAL A 60 50.61 23.42 1.40
N SER A 61 49.85 24.51 1.23
CA SER A 61 50.16 25.81 1.84
C SER A 61 49.82 25.91 3.34
N GLY A 62 49.14 24.90 3.91
CA GLY A 62 48.74 24.90 5.32
C GLY A 62 47.63 25.89 5.68
N LEU A 63 47.00 26.51 4.67
CA LEU A 63 45.84 27.39 4.84
C LEU A 63 44.52 26.61 4.99
N TYR A 64 44.55 25.30 4.77
CA TYR A 64 43.37 24.45 4.89
C TYR A 64 42.92 24.31 6.35
N PRO A 65 41.66 24.64 6.69
CA PRO A 65 41.14 24.49 8.05
C PRO A 65 41.24 23.04 8.54
N PRO A 66 41.50 22.82 9.84
CA PRO A 66 41.52 21.47 10.40
C PRO A 66 40.16 20.79 10.24
N GLU A 67 40.17 19.49 9.95
CA GLU A 67 38.95 18.69 9.79
C GLU A 67 38.14 18.68 11.08
N LEU A 68 37.00 19.39 11.10
CA LEU A 68 36.05 19.27 12.19
C LEU A 68 35.31 17.95 12.06
N LYS A 69 35.29 17.17 13.15
CA LYS A 69 34.48 15.95 13.24
C LYS A 69 32.99 16.34 13.22
N SER A 70 32.41 16.32 12.03
CA SER A 70 30.98 16.52 11.80
C SER A 70 30.37 15.22 11.29
N VAL A 71 29.21 14.85 11.84
CA VAL A 71 28.41 13.74 11.33
C VAL A 71 27.41 14.33 10.34
N ASN A 72 27.63 14.11 9.05
CA ASN A 72 26.66 14.49 8.03
C ASN A 72 25.46 13.54 8.11
N LEU A 73 24.28 14.09 8.39
CA LEU A 73 23.06 13.31 8.48
C LEU A 73 22.37 13.30 7.12
N ASP A 74 22.58 12.25 6.35
CA ASP A 74 21.96 12.10 5.04
C ASP A 74 20.43 11.95 5.13
N VAL A 75 19.74 12.28 4.04
CA VAL A 75 18.27 12.13 3.91
C VAL A 75 17.80 10.69 4.15
N ASP A 76 18.65 9.70 3.90
CA ASP A 76 18.35 8.31 4.20
C ASP A 76 18.02 8.10 5.70
N TRP A 77 18.61 8.87 6.63
CA TRP A 77 18.24 8.80 8.04
C TRP A 77 16.78 9.14 8.27
N ILE A 78 16.22 10.11 7.53
CA ILE A 78 14.81 10.48 7.58
C ILE A 78 13.96 9.29 7.12
N TYR A 79 14.30 8.69 5.98
CA TYR A 79 13.59 7.52 5.46
C TYR A 79 13.62 6.35 6.46
N ARG A 80 14.81 6.01 6.99
CA ARG A 80 14.95 4.92 7.94
C ARG A 80 14.29 5.20 9.27
N LYS A 81 14.54 6.36 9.89
CA LYS A 81 14.08 6.58 11.27
C LYS A 81 12.62 7.01 11.31
N ILE A 82 12.26 8.01 10.52
CA ILE A 82 10.91 8.58 10.52
C ILE A 82 9.97 7.67 9.74
N GLY A 83 10.37 7.20 8.55
CA GLY A 83 9.56 6.31 7.73
C GLY A 83 9.24 4.98 8.42
N MET A 84 10.23 4.29 9.00
CA MET A 84 9.98 3.01 9.68
C MET A 84 9.13 3.20 10.95
N ASN A 85 9.30 4.31 11.68
CA ASN A 85 8.44 4.60 12.83
C ASN A 85 7.00 4.91 12.40
N PHE A 86 6.82 5.66 11.31
CA PHE A 86 5.50 5.96 10.75
C PHE A 86 4.77 4.67 10.32
N LEU A 87 5.45 3.76 9.62
CA LEU A 87 4.88 2.48 9.21
C LEU A 87 4.44 1.63 10.41
N ARG A 88 5.21 1.61 11.50
CA ARG A 88 4.83 0.90 12.72
C ARG A 88 3.58 1.50 13.37
N VAL A 89 3.47 2.83 13.39
CA VAL A 89 2.27 3.50 13.92
C VAL A 89 1.06 3.17 13.05
N LEU A 90 1.20 3.26 11.74
CA LEU A 90 0.15 2.93 10.79
C LEU A 90 -0.31 1.47 10.93
N GLN A 91 0.63 0.53 11.08
CA GLN A 91 0.31 -0.87 11.32
C GLN A 91 -0.50 -1.06 12.60
N ARG A 92 -0.12 -0.41 13.71
CA ARG A 92 -0.88 -0.48 14.98
C ARG A 92 -2.29 0.09 14.85
N LEU A 93 -2.45 1.18 14.12
CA LEU A 93 -3.76 1.78 13.85
C LEU A 93 -4.64 0.83 13.03
N LEU A 94 -4.10 0.27 11.95
CA LEU A 94 -4.79 -0.72 11.12
C LEU A 94 -5.19 -1.97 11.92
N GLU A 95 -4.29 -2.51 12.74
CA GLU A 95 -4.61 -3.65 13.61
C GLU A 95 -5.69 -3.32 14.62
N SER A 96 -5.70 -2.10 15.18
CA SER A 96 -6.74 -1.65 16.10
C SER A 96 -8.10 -1.55 15.40
N LEU A 97 -8.15 -0.92 14.23
CA LEU A 97 -9.36 -0.82 13.41
C LEU A 97 -9.86 -2.21 13.00
N TRP A 98 -8.96 -3.12 12.62
CA TRP A 98 -9.30 -4.49 12.26
C TRP A 98 -9.91 -5.25 13.43
N LYS A 99 -9.33 -5.13 14.64
CA LYS A 99 -9.88 -5.76 15.86
C LYS A 99 -11.28 -5.23 16.18
N ILE A 100 -11.50 -3.92 16.06
CA ILE A 100 -12.83 -3.30 16.28
C ILE A 100 -13.83 -3.84 15.25
N PHE A 101 -13.44 -3.89 13.98
CA PHE A 101 -14.28 -4.39 12.90
C PHE A 101 -14.66 -5.86 13.09
N VAL A 102 -13.68 -6.73 13.35
CA VAL A 102 -13.90 -8.16 13.62
C VAL A 102 -14.79 -8.36 14.85
N LYS A 103 -14.56 -7.59 15.93
CA LYS A 103 -15.40 -7.65 17.13
C LYS A 103 -16.84 -7.25 16.82
N SER A 104 -17.05 -6.17 16.07
CA SER A 104 -18.38 -5.72 15.66
C SER A 104 -19.12 -6.77 14.84
N LEU A 105 -18.45 -7.42 13.87
CA LEU A 105 -19.03 -8.52 13.11
C LEU A 105 -19.40 -9.71 14.01
N HIS A 106 -18.54 -10.05 14.97
CA HIS A 106 -18.79 -11.15 15.89
C HIS A 106 -19.96 -10.85 16.85
N ASP A 107 -20.08 -9.60 17.31
CA ASP A 107 -21.20 -9.16 18.16
C ASP A 107 -22.53 -9.16 17.39
N ILE A 108 -22.52 -8.76 16.12
CA ILE A 108 -23.68 -8.85 15.22
C ILE A 108 -24.08 -10.31 15.04
N GLN A 109 -23.11 -11.20 14.74
CA GLN A 109 -23.35 -12.63 14.58
C GLN A 109 -23.97 -13.23 15.86
N ASN A 110 -23.43 -12.90 17.03
CA ASN A 110 -23.94 -13.39 18.32
C ASN A 110 -25.33 -12.85 18.65
N THR A 111 -25.65 -11.63 18.22
CA THR A 111 -27.00 -11.04 18.37
C THR A 111 -28.01 -11.77 17.50
N ILE A 112 -27.67 -12.05 16.24
CA ILE A 112 -28.52 -12.82 15.32
C ILE A 112 -28.69 -14.27 15.82
N LEU A 113 -27.62 -14.91 16.30
CA LEU A 113 -27.68 -16.26 16.86
C LEU A 113 -28.54 -16.34 18.13
N ARG A 114 -28.52 -15.29 18.97
CA ARG A 114 -29.42 -15.21 20.14
C ARG A 114 -30.88 -15.05 19.72
N GLN A 115 -31.17 -14.20 18.74
CA GLN A 115 -32.52 -14.02 18.21
C GLN A 115 -33.05 -15.34 17.62
N THR A 116 -32.27 -16.01 16.77
CA THR A 116 -32.67 -17.30 16.18
C THR A 116 -32.84 -18.41 17.22
N LYS A 117 -32.02 -18.45 18.28
CA LYS A 117 -32.21 -19.39 19.41
C LYS A 117 -33.47 -19.08 20.23
N VAL A 118 -33.84 -17.81 20.42
CA VAL A 118 -35.11 -17.45 21.09
C VAL A 118 -36.31 -17.84 20.22
N LEU A 119 -36.19 -17.71 18.89
CA LEU A 119 -37.20 -18.17 17.94
C LEU A 119 -37.29 -19.71 17.83
N SER A 120 -36.19 -20.43 18.02
CA SER A 120 -36.07 -21.89 17.85
C SER A 120 -36.05 -22.70 19.17
N ALA A 121 -36.16 -22.04 20.32
CA ALA A 121 -36.24 -22.70 21.62
C ALA A 121 -37.54 -23.54 21.72
N PRO A 122 -37.62 -24.55 22.61
CA PRO A 122 -38.79 -25.45 22.72
C PRO A 122 -40.13 -24.75 23.03
N ASN A 123 -40.09 -23.49 23.46
CA ASN A 123 -41.27 -22.63 23.69
C ASN A 123 -41.38 -21.48 22.66
N GLY A 124 -40.57 -21.49 21.61
CA GLY A 124 -40.51 -20.48 20.55
C GLY A 124 -41.67 -20.61 19.55
N VAL A 125 -42.02 -19.50 18.90
CA VAL A 125 -43.19 -19.39 18.02
C VAL A 125 -43.16 -20.40 16.86
N MET A 126 -41.97 -20.86 16.43
CA MET A 126 -41.80 -21.91 15.42
C MET A 126 -41.81 -23.35 15.96
N ALA A 127 -41.57 -23.56 17.26
CA ALA A 127 -41.58 -24.89 17.89
C ALA A 127 -42.95 -25.28 18.45
N ARG A 128 -43.91 -24.33 18.45
CA ARG A 128 -45.33 -24.64 18.72
C ARG A 128 -45.79 -25.62 17.64
N THR A 129 -46.00 -26.88 18.02
CA THR A 129 -46.66 -27.86 17.17
C THR A 129 -48.00 -27.27 16.78
N TRP A 130 -48.14 -26.95 15.49
CA TRP A 130 -49.40 -26.45 14.97
C TRP A 130 -50.46 -27.48 15.34
N SER A 131 -51.55 -27.04 15.99
CA SER A 131 -52.61 -27.97 16.36
C SER A 131 -53.11 -28.62 15.08
N THR A 132 -53.25 -29.95 15.08
CA THR A 132 -53.65 -30.73 13.90
C THR A 132 -54.93 -30.18 13.26
N SER A 133 -55.79 -29.55 14.07
CA SER A 133 -57.02 -28.85 13.66
C SER A 133 -56.82 -27.65 12.72
N THR A 134 -55.68 -26.96 12.78
CA THR A 134 -55.38 -25.80 11.91
C THR A 134 -54.87 -26.27 10.55
N GLY A 135 -54.17 -27.41 10.51
CA GLY A 135 -53.77 -28.05 9.24
C GLY A 135 -54.97 -28.53 8.43
N THR A 136 -55.94 -29.17 9.10
CA THR A 136 -57.18 -29.64 8.44
C THR A 136 -58.05 -28.49 7.93
N SER A 137 -58.11 -27.35 8.62
CA SER A 137 -58.91 -26.21 8.14
C SER A 137 -58.32 -25.61 6.86
N TRP A 138 -57.00 -25.48 6.76
CA TRP A 138 -56.34 -25.01 5.53
C TRP A 138 -56.47 -26.02 4.38
N MET A 139 -56.36 -27.32 4.66
CA MET A 139 -56.60 -28.36 3.64
C MET A 139 -58.03 -28.29 3.10
N LEU A 140 -59.03 -28.13 3.96
CA LEU A 140 -60.44 -27.98 3.56
C LEU A 140 -60.69 -26.70 2.76
N ALA A 141 -60.07 -25.58 3.15
CA ALA A 141 -60.19 -24.32 2.42
C ALA A 141 -59.58 -24.42 1.02
N ILE A 142 -58.39 -25.02 0.89
CA ILE A 142 -57.74 -25.24 -0.41
C ILE A 142 -58.60 -26.17 -1.28
N LEU A 143 -59.15 -27.24 -0.72
CA LEU A 143 -60.04 -28.16 -1.43
C LEU A 143 -61.32 -27.46 -1.92
N ALA A 144 -61.94 -26.63 -1.07
CA ALA A 144 -63.13 -25.88 -1.42
C ALA A 144 -62.87 -24.86 -2.54
N ILE A 145 -61.72 -24.18 -2.49
CA ILE A 145 -61.29 -23.25 -3.55
C ILE A 145 -61.04 -24.01 -4.86
N LEU A 146 -60.35 -25.16 -4.81
CA LEU A 146 -60.13 -26.01 -5.99
C LEU A 146 -61.44 -26.49 -6.60
N LEU A 147 -62.41 -26.91 -5.78
CA LEU A 147 -63.75 -27.29 -6.25
C LEU A 147 -64.49 -26.12 -6.88
N ALA A 148 -64.43 -24.93 -6.29
CA ALA A 148 -65.04 -23.73 -6.86
C ALA A 148 -64.40 -23.37 -8.22
N ILE A 149 -63.08 -23.39 -8.32
CA ILE A 149 -62.38 -23.15 -9.59
C ILE A 149 -62.78 -24.18 -10.64
N LEU A 150 -62.86 -25.46 -10.27
CA LEU A 150 -63.23 -26.55 -11.20
C LEU A 150 -64.72 -26.51 -11.58
N PHE A 151 -65.60 -25.95 -10.75
CA PHE A 151 -67.01 -25.75 -11.07
C PHE A 151 -67.27 -24.53 -11.98
N PHE A 152 -66.43 -23.49 -11.89
CA PHE A 152 -66.52 -22.26 -12.70
C PHE A 152 -65.62 -22.25 -13.93
N SER A 153 -64.84 -23.31 -14.16
CA SER A 153 -64.01 -23.58 -15.36
C SER A 153 -64.73 -24.57 -16.26
#